data_AF-Q0G0E4-F1
#
_entry.id   AF-Q0G0E4-F1
#
_cell.length_a   1.000
_cell.length_b   1.000
_cell.length_c   1.000
_cell.angle_alpha   90.00
_cell.angle_beta   90.00
_cell.angle_gamma   90.00
#
_symmetry.space_group_name_H-M   'P 1'
#
loop_
_entity.id
_entity.type
_entity.pdbx_description
1 polymer ?
#
loop_
_entity_poly.entity_id
_entity_poly.type
_entity_poly.pdbx_seq_one_letter_code
_entity_poly.pdbx_strand_id
1 'polypeptide(L)'
;MIETNAIMLGAPFVIGARMMQMAMAGPQPSEKERRETQRMVAEKVAAAQQSALAFNQAMFKAAMDVPLAMMSANPLAKSMDTVASAAIKPYSKRVRANRKRLSK
;
A
#
# COMPACT_ATOMS: atom_id res chain seq x y z
N MET A 1 4.51 -11.80 -2.86
CA MET A 1 3.20 -12.42 -3.20
C MET A 1 2.04 -12.02 -2.27
N ILE A 2 2.18 -12.08 -0.94
CA ILE A 2 1.07 -11.76 -0.01
C ILE A 2 0.55 -10.31 -0.15
N GLU A 3 1.45 -9.34 -0.36
CA GLU A 3 1.07 -7.92 -0.51
C GLU A 3 0.32 -7.66 -1.83
N THR A 4 0.81 -8.23 -2.92
CA THR A 4 0.17 -8.15 -4.25
C THR A 4 -1.24 -8.73 -4.21
N ASN A 5 -1.43 -9.90 -3.59
CA ASN A 5 -2.74 -10.52 -3.49
C ASN A 5 -3.74 -9.67 -2.69
N ALA A 6 -3.29 -9.07 -1.58
CA ALA A 6 -4.12 -8.18 -0.78
C ALA A 6 -4.56 -6.92 -1.55
N ILE A 7 -3.71 -6.40 -2.45
CA ILE A 7 -4.06 -5.29 -3.32
C ILE A 7 -5.04 -5.75 -4.41
N MET A 8 -4.68 -6.79 -5.17
CA MET A 8 -5.47 -7.27 -6.31
C MET A 8 -6.90 -7.63 -5.93
N LEU A 9 -7.10 -8.32 -4.80
CA LEU A 9 -8.42 -8.74 -4.34
C LEU A 9 -9.10 -7.73 -3.41
N GLY A 10 -8.32 -6.93 -2.67
CA GLY A 10 -8.85 -6.01 -1.67
C GLY A 10 -9.18 -4.63 -2.22
N ALA A 11 -8.39 -4.12 -3.16
CA ALA A 11 -8.55 -2.77 -3.69
C ALA A 11 -9.88 -2.60 -4.45
N PRO A 12 -10.32 -3.52 -5.34
CA PRO A 12 -11.61 -3.38 -6.02
C PRO A 12 -12.79 -3.27 -5.05
N PHE A 13 -12.81 -4.09 -3.98
CA PHE A 13 -13.83 -4.01 -2.94
C PHE A 13 -13.84 -2.64 -2.23
N VAL A 14 -12.67 -2.16 -1.81
CA VAL A 14 -12.56 -0.85 -1.14
C VAL A 14 -13.01 0.27 -2.06
N ILE A 15 -12.61 0.25 -3.33
CA ILE A 15 -12.99 1.26 -4.33
C ILE A 15 -14.52 1.25 -4.52
N GLY A 16 -15.11 0.09 -4.77
CA GLY A 16 -16.56 -0.05 -4.96
C GLY A 16 -17.35 0.46 -3.76
N ALA A 17 -16.98 0.05 -2.54
CA ALA A 17 -17.65 0.50 -1.31
C ALA A 17 -17.55 2.02 -1.10
N ARG A 18 -16.39 2.63 -1.40
CA ARG A 18 -16.23 4.09 -1.31
C ARG A 18 -16.98 4.83 -2.40
N MET A 19 -17.02 4.31 -3.63
CA MET A 19 -17.84 4.86 -4.70
C MET A 19 -19.32 4.86 -4.34
N MET A 20 -19.81 3.76 -3.76
CA MET A 20 -21.19 3.67 -3.29
C MET A 20 -21.47 4.68 -2.16
N GLN A 21 -20.57 4.82 -1.18
CA GLN A 21 -20.70 5.84 -0.13
C GLN A 21 -20.75 7.26 -0.70
N MET A 22 -19.89 7.59 -1.66
CA MET A 22 -19.90 8.91 -2.31
C MET A 22 -21.19 9.14 -3.11
N ALA A 23 -21.70 8.12 -3.81
CA ALA A 23 -22.96 8.20 -4.52
C ALA A 23 -24.14 8.47 -3.56
N MET A 24 -24.15 7.82 -2.39
CA MET A 24 -25.18 8.01 -1.37
C MET A 24 -25.09 9.37 -0.66
N ALA A 25 -23.89 9.90 -0.46
CA ALA A 25 -23.66 11.23 0.11
C ALA A 25 -24.17 12.37 -0.81
N GLY A 26 -24.24 12.10 -2.12
CA GLY A 26 -24.73 13.06 -3.10
C GLY A 26 -23.85 14.31 -3.25
N PRO A 27 -24.37 15.39 -3.88
CA PRO A 27 -23.60 16.60 -4.18
C PRO A 27 -23.23 17.45 -2.94
N GLN A 28 -23.88 17.22 -1.81
CA GLN A 28 -23.64 17.94 -0.55
C GLN A 28 -23.36 16.95 0.58
N PRO A 29 -22.11 16.45 0.69
CA PRO A 29 -21.74 15.53 1.76
C PRO A 29 -21.81 16.21 3.13
N SER A 30 -22.26 15.47 4.14
CA SER A 30 -22.26 15.88 5.54
C SER A 30 -20.85 16.19 6.05
N GLU A 31 -20.73 16.92 7.15
CA GLU A 31 -19.42 17.19 7.78
C GLU A 31 -18.65 15.90 8.11
N LYS A 32 -19.37 14.86 8.54
CA LYS A 32 -18.79 13.55 8.86
C LYS A 32 -18.13 12.92 7.63
N GLU A 33 -18.80 12.96 6.48
CA GLU A 33 -18.29 12.42 5.21
C GLU A 33 -17.12 13.23 4.67
N ARG A 34 -17.14 14.56 4.85
CA ARG A 34 -16.00 15.43 4.50
C ARG A 34 -14.77 15.11 5.33
N ARG A 35 -14.93 14.94 6.66
CA ARG A 35 -13.83 14.53 7.56
C ARG A 35 -13.29 13.14 7.20
N GLU A 36 -14.16 12.18 6.90
CA GLU A 36 -13.73 10.85 6.46
C GLU A 36 -12.99 10.89 5.11
N THR A 37 -13.44 11.73 4.17
CA THR A 37 -12.75 11.92 2.88
C THR A 37 -11.35 12.52 3.07
N GLN A 38 -11.22 13.55 3.91
CA GLN A 38 -9.92 14.14 4.27
C GLN A 38 -9.00 13.10 4.92
N ARG A 39 -9.54 12.31 5.86
CA ARG A 39 -8.81 11.19 6.47
C ARG A 39 -8.34 10.19 5.42
N MET A 40 -9.19 9.79 4.49
CA MET A 40 -8.82 8.86 3.42
C MET A 40 -7.69 9.40 2.54
N VAL A 41 -7.68 10.70 2.23
CA VAL A 41 -6.59 11.32 1.45
C VAL A 41 -5.30 11.33 2.27
N ALA A 42 -5.35 11.76 3.53
CA ALA A 42 -4.20 11.76 4.42
C ALA A 42 -3.60 10.35 4.59
N GLU A 43 -4.45 9.31 4.70
CA GLU A 43 -4.00 7.92 4.76
C GLU A 43 -3.27 7.47 3.48
N LYS A 44 -3.68 7.93 2.28
CA LYS A 44 -3.00 7.66 1.01
C LYS A 44 -1.64 8.36 0.93
N VAL A 45 -1.58 9.64 1.30
CA VAL A 45 -0.33 10.43 1.33
C VAL A 45 0.67 9.81 2.31
N ALA A 46 0.23 9.46 3.52
CA ALA A 46 1.07 8.79 4.51
C ALA A 46 1.58 7.44 4.01
N ALA A 47 0.78 6.66 3.29
CA ALA A 47 1.21 5.40 2.69
C ALA A 47 2.27 5.61 1.59
N ALA A 48 2.15 6.68 0.79
CA ALA A 48 3.14 7.03 -0.22
C ALA A 48 4.49 7.40 0.42
N GLN A 49 4.47 8.23 1.48
CA GLN A 49 5.68 8.57 2.24
C GLN A 49 6.33 7.32 2.86
N GLN A 50 5.52 6.45 3.49
CA GLN A 50 6.00 5.18 4.06
C GLN A 50 6.58 4.26 2.99
N SER A 51 5.98 4.22 1.80
CA SER A 51 6.48 3.45 0.65
C SER A 51 7.84 3.97 0.19
N ALA A 52 7.97 5.28 0.00
CA ALA A 52 9.23 5.89 -0.40
C ALA A 52 10.36 5.59 0.60
N LEU A 53 10.09 5.73 1.91
CA LEU A 53 11.06 5.37 2.94
C LEU A 53 11.41 3.88 2.92
N ALA A 54 10.42 2.99 2.85
CA ALA A 54 10.65 1.54 2.81
C ALA A 54 11.43 1.10 1.57
N PHE A 55 11.14 1.71 0.41
CA PHE A 55 11.87 1.47 -0.83
C PHE A 55 13.33 1.90 -0.71
N ASN A 56 13.60 3.12 -0.24
CA ASN A 56 14.97 3.61 -0.07
C ASN A 56 15.78 2.74 0.89
N GLN A 57 15.18 2.34 2.02
CA GLN A 57 15.83 1.42 2.97
C GLN A 57 16.11 0.05 2.36
N ALA A 58 15.15 -0.51 1.62
CA ALA A 58 15.33 -1.81 0.97
C ALA A 58 16.37 -1.75 -0.15
N MET A 59 16.41 -0.67 -0.93
CA MET A 59 17.41 -0.45 -1.97
C MET A 59 18.81 -0.31 -1.39
N PHE A 60 18.97 0.47 -0.32
CA PHE A 60 20.25 0.60 0.36
C PHE A 60 20.73 -0.76 0.88
N LYS A 61 19.83 -1.53 1.50
CA LYS A 61 20.13 -2.89 1.96
C LYS A 61 20.52 -3.81 0.80
N ALA A 62 19.76 -3.78 -0.30
CA ALA A 62 20.05 -4.59 -1.47
C ALA A 62 21.43 -4.26 -2.05
N ALA A 63 21.80 -2.98 -2.12
CA ALA A 63 23.13 -2.54 -2.59
C ALA A 63 24.28 -3.06 -1.71
N MET A 64 24.11 -3.02 -0.38
CA MET A 64 25.09 -3.58 0.57
C MET A 64 25.20 -5.11 0.48
N ASP A 65 24.11 -5.77 0.11
CA ASP A 65 24.07 -7.22 -0.01
C ASP A 65 24.63 -7.71 -1.38
N VAL A 66 24.91 -6.82 -2.35
CA VAL A 66 25.45 -7.18 -3.70
C VAL A 66 26.80 -7.91 -3.63
N PRO A 67 27.83 -7.43 -2.90
CA PRO A 67 29.11 -8.13 -2.83
C PRO A 67 28.96 -9.56 -2.27
N LEU A 68 28.13 -9.73 -1.23
CA LEU A 68 27.80 -11.07 -0.71
C LEU A 68 27.06 -11.91 -1.74
N ALA A 69 26.10 -11.35 -2.47
CA ALA A 69 25.33 -12.07 -3.49
C ALA A 69 26.23 -12.57 -4.64
N MET A 70 27.21 -11.76 -5.07
CA MET A 70 28.21 -12.17 -6.07
C MET A 70 29.12 -13.29 -5.56
N MET A 71 29.40 -13.33 -4.26
CA MET A 71 30.20 -14.40 -3.65
C MET A 71 29.41 -15.67 -3.31
N SER A 72 28.08 -15.57 -3.15
CA SER A 72 27.25 -16.66 -2.58
C SER A 72 26.31 -17.36 -3.57
N ALA A 73 26.50 -17.18 -4.89
CA ALA A 73 25.59 -17.69 -5.93
C ALA A 73 24.11 -17.31 -5.69
N ASN A 74 23.85 -16.28 -4.89
CA ASN A 74 22.50 -15.90 -4.49
C ASN A 74 21.90 -15.00 -5.58
N PRO A 75 20.68 -15.27 -6.08
CA PRO A 75 20.14 -14.54 -7.23
C PRO A 75 19.85 -13.07 -6.89
N LEU A 76 20.44 -12.14 -7.65
CA LEU A 76 20.15 -10.71 -7.58
C LEU A 76 18.64 -10.40 -7.73
N ALA A 77 17.92 -11.24 -8.49
CA ALA A 77 16.47 -11.17 -8.65
C ALA A 77 15.71 -11.22 -7.30
N LYS A 78 16.21 -12.00 -6.33
CA LYS A 78 15.59 -12.12 -5.01
C LYS A 78 15.70 -10.82 -4.20
N SER A 79 16.80 -10.08 -4.35
CA SER A 79 16.99 -8.77 -3.72
C SER A 79 16.10 -7.70 -4.36
N MET A 80 15.80 -7.82 -5.65
CA MET A 80 14.85 -6.91 -6.32
C MET A 80 13.40 -7.21 -5.91
N ASP A 81 13.03 -8.47 -5.72
CA ASP A 81 11.71 -8.86 -5.19
C ASP A 81 11.45 -8.32 -3.77
N THR A 82 12.48 -8.28 -2.91
CA THR A 82 12.36 -7.73 -1.56
C THR A 82 12.19 -6.22 -1.58
N VAL A 83 12.91 -5.52 -2.45
CA VAL A 83 12.72 -4.08 -2.70
C VAL A 83 11.31 -3.78 -3.19
N ALA A 84 10.85 -4.50 -4.22
CA ALA A 84 9.51 -4.33 -4.77
C ALA A 84 8.44 -4.61 -3.70
N SER A 85 8.62 -5.67 -2.92
CA SER A 85 7.74 -6.02 -1.81
C SER A 85 7.71 -4.93 -0.72
N ALA A 86 8.86 -4.32 -0.40
CA ALA A 86 8.95 -3.24 0.57
C ALA A 86 8.18 -2.00 0.14
N ALA A 87 8.25 -1.63 -1.16
CA ALA A 87 7.51 -0.50 -1.71
C ALA A 87 5.99 -0.69 -1.65
N ILE A 88 5.47 -1.89 -1.94
CA ILE A 88 4.02 -2.12 -1.98
C ILE A 88 3.41 -2.45 -0.61
N LYS A 89 4.23 -2.76 0.39
CA LYS A 89 3.78 -3.16 1.74
C LYS A 89 2.95 -2.09 2.46
N PRO A 90 3.28 -0.79 2.43
CA PRO A 90 2.44 0.23 3.04
C PRO A 90 1.05 0.32 2.40
N TYR A 91 0.96 0.18 1.08
CA TYR A 91 -0.31 0.21 0.35
C TYR A 91 -1.19 -1.01 0.67
N SER A 92 -0.64 -2.21 0.61
CA SER A 92 -1.36 -3.45 0.97
C SER A 92 -1.87 -3.43 2.42
N LYS A 93 -1.09 -2.88 3.37
CA LYS A 93 -1.55 -2.65 4.76
C LYS A 93 -2.78 -1.74 4.81
N ARG A 94 -2.79 -0.63 4.05
CA ARG A 94 -3.94 0.28 3.98
C ARG A 94 -5.16 -0.36 3.35
N VAL A 95 -4.98 -1.16 2.29
CA VAL A 95 -6.06 -1.89 1.63
C VAL A 95 -6.72 -2.87 2.60
N ARG A 96 -5.93 -3.68 3.33
CA ARG A 96 -6.46 -4.60 4.34
C ARG A 96 -7.23 -3.87 5.44
N ALA A 97 -6.67 -2.77 5.95
CA ALA A 97 -7.31 -1.98 6.99
C ALA A 97 -8.64 -1.35 6.51
N ASN A 98 -8.68 -0.81 5.28
CA ASN A 98 -9.90 -0.25 4.70
C ASN A 98 -10.95 -1.33 4.46
N ARG A 99 -10.56 -2.47 3.88
CA ARG A 99 -11.46 -3.61 3.68
C ARG A 99 -12.12 -4.03 4.99
N LYS A 100 -11.34 -4.18 6.07
CA LYS A 100 -11.87 -4.53 7.40
C LYS A 100 -12.82 -3.47 7.97
N ARG A 101 -12.59 -2.18 7.69
CA ARG A 101 -13.48 -1.10 8.15
C ARG A 101 -14.79 -1.04 7.38
N LEU A 102 -14.73 -1.31 6.07
CA LEU A 102 -15.87 -1.25 5.16
C LEU A 102 -16.70 -2.53 5.13
N SER A 103 -16.18 -3.63 5.67
CA SER A 103 -16.91 -4.89 5.84
C SER A 103 -17.69 -4.97 7.17
N LYS A 104 -17.71 -3.88 7.94
CA LYS A 104 -18.54 -3.72 9.14
C LYS A 104 -19.75 -2.91 8.77
#